data_AF-A0A376LA45-F1
#
_entry.id   AF-A0A376LA45-F1
#
_cell.length_a   1.000
_cell.length_b   1.000
_cell.length_c   1.000
_cell.angle_alpha   90.00
_cell.angle_beta   90.00
_cell.angle_gamma   90.00
#
_symmetry.space_group_name_H-M   'P 1'
#
loop_
_entity.id
_entity.type
_entity.pdbx_description
1 polymer ?
#
loop_
_entity_poly.entity_id
_entity_poly.type
_entity_poly.pdbx_seq_one_letter_code
_entity_poly.pdbx_strand_id
1 'polypeptide(L)'
;MSVTTAAGTTVDTSATTTLYGVTGPDGTTTMTLRQDASTGLRTDFYALLNDTGVSSDTLPVIFTVITSPDTPLAANWGHMAETFTSSEGVTFKRPFLKAELSGGTAITVNNEAWSRLTATEKADASKAGCDVAYQPLVNDMQGLYADYPNGQLGSVLGLPTSAGYWWAYDMMMVSGNWSNQAFSPVNGQLMQASSSYTAVVMCLVEPHTEAATIELTSTAQDAAKSASNGGRPSAVAKKGETIPLTVTVRDSAGNPMPYAEFTLTRETTLDRSKATVNTSADDLTVTALVPANTNSVLAASGAKLIGTTGSDGKATFEVSQNATTGLATPLTVTLARDTTKAATLDVIYTVITSPDSPSGEILGTHAGHLYQLDGRHLQTTAAESRNQLRLID
;
A
#
# COMPACT_ATOMS: atom_id res chain seq x y z
N MET A 1 -15.48 4.31 44.31
CA MET A 1 -14.26 5.04 44.68
C MET A 1 -13.88 4.58 46.09
N SER A 2 -12.63 4.74 46.53
CA SER A 2 -12.27 4.57 47.93
C SER A 2 -11.58 5.82 48.46
N VAL A 3 -11.78 6.08 49.75
CA VAL A 3 -11.20 7.23 50.44
C VAL A 3 -10.46 6.74 51.66
N THR A 4 -9.20 7.13 51.78
CA THR A 4 -8.39 6.87 52.96
C THR A 4 -8.28 8.14 53.79
N THR A 5 -8.73 8.10 55.03
CA THR A 5 -8.67 9.24 55.95
C THR A 5 -7.25 9.45 56.47
N ALA A 6 -6.96 10.62 57.06
CA ALA A 6 -5.70 10.88 57.74
C ALA A 6 -5.35 9.86 58.85
N ALA A 7 -6.36 9.20 59.42
CA ALA A 7 -6.19 8.14 60.41
C ALA A 7 -5.82 6.76 59.80
N GLY A 8 -5.72 6.66 58.48
CA GLY A 8 -5.37 5.44 57.75
C GLY A 8 -6.54 4.51 57.41
N THR A 9 -7.78 4.88 57.76
CA THR A 9 -8.97 4.07 57.45
C THR A 9 -9.39 4.27 56.00
N THR A 10 -9.41 3.19 55.22
CA THR A 10 -9.94 3.18 53.84
C THR A 10 -11.40 2.75 53.84
N VAL A 11 -12.26 3.53 53.16
CA VAL A 11 -13.69 3.27 52.99
C VAL A 11 -14.03 3.29 51.52
N ASP A 12 -14.70 2.26 51.02
CA ASP A 12 -15.31 2.28 49.69
C ASP A 12 -16.56 3.15 49.71
N THR A 13 -16.65 4.07 48.74
CA THR A 13 -17.69 5.09 48.65
C THR A 13 -18.56 4.90 47.42
N SER A 14 -19.85 5.20 47.62
CA SER A 14 -20.87 5.42 46.59
C SER A 14 -21.37 6.87 46.64
N ALA A 15 -22.25 7.26 45.72
CA ALA A 15 -22.80 8.62 45.64
C ALA A 15 -23.52 9.10 46.91
N THR A 16 -23.89 8.21 47.82
CA THR A 16 -24.59 8.54 49.08
C THR A 16 -23.71 8.38 50.32
N THR A 17 -22.42 8.04 50.15
CA THR A 17 -21.54 7.81 51.30
C THR A 17 -21.10 9.12 51.91
N THR A 18 -21.46 9.35 53.18
CA THR A 18 -20.91 10.44 53.99
C THR A 18 -19.71 9.92 54.78
N LEU A 19 -18.58 10.60 54.66
CA LEU A 19 -17.38 10.32 55.44
C LEU A 19 -17.24 11.35 56.55
N TYR A 20 -17.00 10.88 57.77
CA TYR A 20 -16.78 11.73 58.92
C TYR A 20 -15.28 11.85 59.23
N GLY A 21 -14.86 13.05 59.60
CA GLY A 21 -13.49 13.35 59.97
C GLY A 21 -13.44 14.54 60.92
N VAL A 22 -12.26 14.76 61.51
CA VAL A 22 -11.99 15.90 62.38
C VAL A 22 -10.75 16.61 61.84
N THR A 23 -10.74 17.93 61.95
CA THR A 23 -9.57 18.74 61.62
C THR A 23 -8.53 18.69 62.73
N GLY A 24 -7.27 18.85 62.35
CA GLY A 24 -6.15 18.96 63.27
C GLY A 24 -6.12 20.32 63.98
N PRO A 25 -5.10 20.53 64.85
CA PRO A 25 -4.94 21.78 65.60
C PRO A 25 -4.80 23.04 64.73
N ASP A 26 -4.40 22.89 63.48
CA ASP A 26 -4.29 23.97 62.49
C ASP A 26 -5.56 24.20 61.67
N GLY A 27 -6.64 23.45 61.96
CA GLY A 27 -7.90 23.53 61.24
C GLY A 27 -7.94 22.73 59.93
N THR A 28 -6.97 21.86 59.64
CA THR A 28 -6.91 21.11 58.38
C THR A 28 -7.13 19.61 58.57
N THR A 29 -7.59 18.92 57.51
CA THR A 29 -7.58 17.45 57.45
C THR A 29 -7.26 17.03 56.02
N THR A 30 -6.71 15.83 55.85
CA THR A 30 -6.35 15.30 54.53
C THR A 30 -7.01 13.97 54.30
N MET A 31 -7.49 13.76 53.07
CA MET A 31 -8.06 12.51 52.61
C MET A 31 -7.41 12.15 51.29
N THR A 32 -7.08 10.87 51.12
CA THR A 32 -6.55 10.35 49.85
C THR A 32 -7.66 9.63 49.11
N LEU A 33 -7.93 10.06 47.88
CA LEU A 33 -8.95 9.48 47.01
C LEU A 33 -8.30 8.47 46.05
N ARG A 34 -9.00 7.35 45.79
CA ARG A 34 -8.57 6.34 44.81
C ARG A 34 -9.78 5.82 44.03
N GLN A 35 -9.66 5.73 42.70
CA GLN A 35 -10.76 5.28 41.84
C GLN A 35 -10.26 4.41 40.69
N ASP A 36 -9.69 3.24 40.98
CA ASP A 36 -9.04 2.41 39.96
C ASP A 36 -10.03 1.72 39.00
N ALA A 37 -11.29 1.59 39.40
CA ALA A 37 -12.37 1.09 38.55
C ALA A 37 -13.14 2.22 37.83
N SER A 38 -12.55 3.41 37.71
CA SER A 38 -13.14 4.53 36.96
C SER A 38 -13.16 4.22 35.47
N THR A 39 -14.22 4.67 34.80
CA THR A 39 -14.29 4.74 33.33
C THR A 39 -14.02 6.14 32.80
N GLY A 40 -13.41 7.03 33.61
CA GLY A 40 -13.14 8.41 33.24
C GLY A 40 -14.26 9.36 33.65
N LEU A 41 -14.66 9.32 34.92
CA LEU A 41 -15.80 10.07 35.46
C LEU A 41 -15.37 11.29 36.27
N ARG A 42 -16.24 12.30 36.31
CA ARG A 42 -16.18 13.42 37.26
C ARG A 42 -17.04 13.11 38.47
N THR A 43 -16.46 13.27 39.66
CA THR A 43 -17.16 13.12 40.95
C THR A 43 -17.02 14.41 41.74
N ASP A 44 -18.15 14.99 42.13
CA ASP A 44 -18.18 16.24 42.89
C ASP A 44 -18.13 15.97 44.40
N PHE A 45 -17.23 16.66 45.10
CA PHE A 45 -17.04 16.58 46.55
C PHE A 45 -17.38 17.90 47.22
N TYR A 46 -17.93 17.85 48.41
CA TYR A 46 -18.09 19.01 49.29
C TYR A 46 -18.00 18.54 50.74
N ALA A 47 -17.63 19.44 51.63
CA ALA A 47 -17.54 19.18 53.06
C ALA A 47 -18.66 19.93 53.78
N LEU A 48 -19.22 19.32 54.83
CA LEU A 48 -20.13 19.99 55.75
C LEU A 48 -19.57 19.95 57.17
N LEU A 49 -19.70 21.06 57.90
CA LEU A 49 -19.58 21.06 59.35
C LEU A 49 -20.80 20.36 59.96
N ASN A 50 -20.54 19.34 60.77
CA ASN A 50 -21.56 18.41 61.28
C ASN A 50 -22.62 19.08 62.18
N ASP A 51 -22.29 20.21 62.79
CA ASP A 51 -23.08 20.89 63.82
C ASP A 51 -23.81 22.15 63.32
N THR A 52 -23.27 22.80 62.31
CA THR A 52 -23.70 24.13 61.86
C THR A 52 -24.30 24.12 60.45
N GLY A 53 -24.16 23.03 59.71
CA GLY A 53 -24.66 22.92 58.33
C GLY A 53 -23.92 23.81 57.33
N VAL A 54 -22.82 24.45 57.75
CA VAL A 54 -21.94 25.21 56.86
C VAL A 54 -21.30 24.25 55.86
N SER A 55 -21.47 24.54 54.57
CA SER A 55 -20.90 23.77 53.46
C SER A 55 -19.72 24.50 52.84
N SER A 56 -18.74 23.74 52.37
CA SER A 56 -17.76 24.24 51.42
C SER A 56 -18.38 24.45 50.04
N ASP A 57 -17.62 25.09 49.14
CA ASP A 57 -17.84 24.98 47.71
C ASP A 57 -17.64 23.53 47.24
N THR A 58 -18.26 23.21 46.11
CA THR A 58 -18.10 21.92 45.45
C THR A 58 -16.76 21.85 44.72
N LEU A 59 -15.97 20.83 45.02
CA LEU A 59 -14.73 20.47 44.35
C LEU A 59 -14.95 19.29 43.38
N PRO A 60 -14.87 19.51 42.05
CA PRO A 60 -14.90 18.42 41.09
C PRO A 60 -13.58 17.65 41.08
N VAL A 61 -13.64 16.33 41.22
CA VAL A 61 -12.50 15.41 41.15
C VAL A 61 -12.66 14.49 39.95
N ILE A 62 -11.62 14.37 39.13
CA ILE A 62 -11.61 13.58 37.90
C ILE A 62 -10.46 12.57 37.95
N PHE A 63 -10.77 11.31 37.67
CA PHE A 63 -9.79 10.25 37.42
C PHE A 63 -9.90 9.86 35.95
N THR A 64 -8.91 10.27 35.15
CA THR A 64 -8.88 10.05 33.70
C THR A 64 -8.57 8.58 33.36
N VAL A 65 -8.96 8.14 32.16
CA VAL A 65 -8.67 6.78 31.65
C VAL A 65 -7.86 6.79 30.36
N ILE A 66 -6.97 5.80 30.21
CA ILE A 66 -6.08 5.69 29.05
C ILE A 66 -6.82 5.40 27.76
N THR A 67 -8.01 4.78 27.83
CA THR A 67 -8.83 4.39 26.67
C THR A 67 -9.69 5.51 26.08
N SER A 68 -9.55 6.73 26.60
CA SER A 68 -10.23 7.93 26.10
C SER A 68 -9.21 9.03 25.81
N PRO A 69 -9.35 9.77 24.69
CA PRO A 69 -8.50 10.92 24.40
C PRO A 69 -8.83 12.13 25.29
N ASP A 70 -7.84 12.99 25.53
CA ASP A 70 -8.03 14.25 26.27
C ASP A 70 -8.53 15.36 25.34
N THR A 71 -9.81 15.27 24.97
CA THR A 71 -10.47 16.21 24.05
C THR A 71 -11.90 16.48 24.53
N PRO A 72 -12.43 17.70 24.37
CA PRO A 72 -13.83 18.01 24.70
C PRO A 72 -14.86 17.24 23.85
N LEU A 73 -14.41 16.54 22.80
CA LEU A 73 -15.24 15.69 21.96
C LEU A 73 -15.37 14.25 22.50
N ALA A 74 -14.56 13.87 23.49
CA ALA A 74 -14.60 12.55 24.10
C ALA A 74 -15.82 12.40 25.03
N ALA A 75 -16.29 11.17 25.18
CA ALA A 75 -17.38 10.84 26.09
C ALA A 75 -16.90 10.77 27.56
N ASN A 76 -15.67 10.30 27.79
CA ASN A 76 -15.08 10.24 29.11
C ASN A 76 -13.91 11.22 29.27
N TRP A 77 -13.52 11.45 30.51
CA TRP A 77 -12.27 12.13 30.85
C TRP A 77 -11.08 11.20 30.57
N GLY A 78 -10.29 11.57 29.57
CA GLY A 78 -9.23 10.74 29.01
C GLY A 78 -7.82 11.21 29.31
N HIS A 79 -6.84 10.34 29.05
CA HIS A 79 -5.41 10.71 28.95
C HIS A 79 -4.67 9.87 27.90
N MET A 80 -5.38 9.30 26.91
CA MET A 80 -4.74 8.64 25.77
C MET A 80 -3.73 9.60 25.13
N ALA A 81 -2.51 9.12 24.91
CA ALA A 81 -1.49 9.93 24.25
C ALA A 81 -1.93 10.27 22.82
N GLU A 82 -1.70 11.52 22.39
CA GLU A 82 -1.99 11.96 21.03
C GLU A 82 -1.10 11.26 19.99
N THR A 83 0.12 10.87 20.40
CA THR A 83 1.08 10.14 19.56
C THR A 83 1.81 9.08 20.35
N PHE A 84 2.33 8.06 19.65
CA PHE A 84 3.18 7.02 20.19
C PHE A 84 4.14 6.53 19.10
N THR A 85 5.36 6.15 19.51
CA THR A 85 6.44 5.77 18.58
C THR A 85 6.80 4.32 18.79
N SER A 86 6.87 3.55 17.69
CA SER A 86 7.36 2.17 17.73
C SER A 86 8.87 2.13 17.99
N SER A 87 9.39 0.97 18.36
CA SER A 87 10.82 0.72 18.51
C SER A 87 11.59 0.90 17.19
N GLU A 88 10.90 0.80 16.05
CA GLU A 88 11.42 1.08 14.70
C GLU A 88 11.46 2.58 14.37
N GLY A 89 10.99 3.45 15.28
CA GLY A 89 11.02 4.91 15.11
C GLY A 89 9.84 5.49 14.33
N VAL A 90 8.81 4.69 14.03
CA VAL A 90 7.61 5.17 13.33
C VAL A 90 6.65 5.77 14.35
N THR A 91 6.30 7.05 14.18
CA THR A 91 5.38 7.75 15.10
C THR A 91 3.98 7.78 14.53
N PHE A 92 3.05 7.20 15.28
CA PHE A 92 1.63 7.16 14.98
C PHE A 92 0.91 8.24 15.79
N LYS A 93 -0.18 8.76 15.22
CA LYS A 93 -1.22 9.48 15.93
C LYS A 93 -2.24 8.49 16.46
N ARG A 94 -2.90 8.82 17.57
CA ARG A 94 -4.09 8.09 18.00
C ARG A 94 -5.17 8.08 16.89
N PRO A 95 -6.06 7.08 16.85
CA PRO A 95 -7.19 7.12 15.94
C PRO A 95 -8.13 8.28 16.27
N PHE A 96 -8.97 8.64 15.30
CA PHE A 96 -9.92 9.72 15.45
C PHE A 96 -11.25 9.26 16.02
N LEU A 97 -11.83 10.08 16.89
CA LEU A 97 -13.25 10.03 17.21
C LEU A 97 -14.06 10.40 15.96
N LYS A 98 -15.28 9.87 15.86
CA LYS A 98 -16.20 10.19 14.76
C LYS A 98 -16.48 11.69 14.67
N ALA A 99 -16.53 12.39 15.81
CA ALA A 99 -16.78 13.82 15.89
C ALA A 99 -15.62 14.68 15.37
N GLU A 100 -14.41 14.11 15.28
CA GLU A 100 -13.23 14.79 14.75
C GLU A 100 -13.16 14.76 13.21
N LEU A 101 -13.93 13.86 12.58
CA LEU A 101 -13.89 13.65 11.13
C LEU A 101 -15.22 13.96 10.44
N SER A 102 -15.13 14.51 9.23
CA SER A 102 -16.31 14.80 8.41
C SER A 102 -16.85 13.57 7.66
N GLY A 103 -16.08 12.47 7.61
CA GLY A 103 -16.44 11.21 6.94
C GLY A 103 -16.62 10.04 7.92
N GLY A 104 -16.94 8.87 7.38
CA GLY A 104 -16.97 7.61 8.09
C GLY A 104 -18.24 7.37 8.92
N THR A 105 -18.27 6.18 9.52
CA THR A 105 -19.28 5.69 10.46
C THR A 105 -18.69 5.63 11.87
N ALA A 106 -19.55 5.56 12.89
CA ALA A 106 -19.11 5.42 14.27
C ALA A 106 -19.15 3.95 14.71
N ILE A 107 -18.18 3.54 15.53
CA ILE A 107 -18.28 2.35 16.38
C ILE A 107 -17.96 2.74 17.82
N THR A 108 -18.81 2.29 18.76
CA THR A 108 -18.61 2.60 20.17
C THR A 108 -17.76 1.54 20.85
N VAL A 109 -16.61 1.94 21.40
CA VAL A 109 -15.69 1.08 22.17
C VAL A 109 -15.17 1.89 23.35
N ASN A 110 -15.20 1.30 24.55
CA ASN A 110 -14.80 1.97 25.80
C ASN A 110 -15.56 3.29 26.04
N ASN A 111 -16.84 3.32 25.67
CA ASN A 111 -17.73 4.50 25.70
C ASN A 111 -17.35 5.63 24.71
N GLU A 112 -16.32 5.47 23.91
CA GLU A 112 -15.92 6.44 22.89
C GLU A 112 -16.45 6.04 21.50
N ALA A 113 -16.88 7.02 20.71
CA ALA A 113 -17.35 6.81 19.34
C ALA A 113 -16.20 6.99 18.34
N TRP A 114 -15.55 5.90 17.95
CA TRP A 114 -14.41 5.89 17.02
C TRP A 114 -14.84 5.89 15.56
N SER A 115 -14.08 6.56 14.71
CA SER A 115 -14.38 6.63 13.27
C SER A 115 -13.93 5.37 12.52
N ARG A 116 -14.78 4.89 11.61
CA ARG A 116 -14.44 3.86 10.61
C ARG A 116 -14.80 4.36 9.23
N LEU A 117 -13.85 4.29 8.30
CA LEU A 117 -13.97 4.83 6.95
C LEU A 117 -13.99 3.72 5.90
N THR A 118 -14.71 3.94 4.81
CA THR A 118 -14.61 3.10 3.60
C THR A 118 -13.28 3.30 2.88
N ALA A 119 -12.98 2.45 1.89
CA ALA A 119 -11.77 2.62 1.07
C ALA A 119 -11.76 3.95 0.28
N THR A 120 -12.93 4.44 -0.13
CA THR A 120 -13.03 5.74 -0.82
C THR A 120 -12.78 6.89 0.14
N GLU A 121 -13.38 6.84 1.33
CA GLU A 121 -13.23 7.92 2.31
C GLU A 121 -11.82 7.96 2.91
N LYS A 122 -11.16 6.81 3.12
CA LYS A 122 -9.77 6.82 3.58
C LYS A 122 -8.83 7.48 2.57
N ALA A 123 -9.15 7.45 1.28
CA ALA A 123 -8.34 8.08 0.24
C ALA A 123 -8.57 9.60 0.13
N ASP A 124 -9.61 10.13 0.78
CA ASP A 124 -9.93 11.55 0.82
C ASP A 124 -9.44 12.16 2.14
N ALA A 125 -8.38 12.97 2.08
CA ALA A 125 -7.78 13.60 3.25
C ALA A 125 -8.77 14.46 4.05
N SER A 126 -9.79 15.05 3.41
CA SER A 126 -10.84 15.83 4.09
C SER A 126 -11.78 14.98 4.94
N LYS A 127 -11.74 13.65 4.74
CA LYS A 127 -12.53 12.65 5.45
C LYS A 127 -11.68 11.85 6.44
N ALA A 128 -10.47 11.46 6.04
CA ALA A 128 -9.60 10.54 6.78
C ALA A 128 -8.80 11.17 7.94
N GLY A 129 -8.65 12.50 7.94
CA GLY A 129 -7.84 13.22 8.94
C GLY A 129 -6.34 13.27 8.60
N CYS A 130 -5.89 12.53 7.59
CA CYS A 130 -4.57 12.66 6.98
C CYS A 130 -4.58 12.22 5.51
N ASP A 131 -3.61 12.71 4.73
CA ASP A 131 -3.38 12.24 3.37
C ASP A 131 -2.91 10.79 3.34
N VAL A 132 -3.03 10.15 2.18
CA VAL A 132 -2.64 8.75 2.00
C VAL A 132 -1.16 8.50 2.33
N ALA A 133 -0.28 9.48 2.07
CA ALA A 133 1.14 9.45 2.43
C ALA A 133 1.41 9.33 3.94
N TYR A 134 0.43 9.65 4.78
CA TYR A 134 0.51 9.53 6.24
C TYR A 134 -0.27 8.32 6.76
N GLN A 135 -0.79 7.45 5.90
CA GLN A 135 -1.40 6.19 6.36
C GLN A 135 -0.30 5.14 6.54
N PRO A 136 -0.34 4.34 7.61
CA PRO A 136 0.72 3.38 7.88
C PRO A 136 0.69 2.23 6.88
N LEU A 137 1.88 1.73 6.56
CA LEU A 137 2.06 0.46 5.89
C LEU A 137 1.73 -0.69 6.85
N VAL A 138 1.47 -1.88 6.33
CA VAL A 138 1.34 -3.10 7.13
C VAL A 138 2.57 -3.31 8.01
N ASN A 139 3.77 -3.10 7.46
CA ASN A 139 5.01 -3.28 8.21
C ASN A 139 5.07 -2.36 9.44
N ASP A 140 4.67 -1.09 9.30
CA ASP A 140 4.62 -0.14 10.41
C ASP A 140 3.69 -0.65 11.52
N MET A 141 2.48 -1.10 11.15
CA MET A 141 1.50 -1.63 12.11
C MET A 141 1.96 -2.94 12.76
N GLN A 142 2.69 -3.78 12.03
CA GLN A 142 3.28 -5.01 12.56
C GLN A 142 4.40 -4.71 13.56
N GLY A 143 5.28 -3.74 13.28
CA GLY A 143 6.30 -3.27 14.20
C GLY A 143 5.67 -2.74 15.50
N LEU A 144 4.65 -1.89 15.37
CA LEU A 144 3.89 -1.40 16.53
C LEU A 144 3.24 -2.55 17.34
N TYR A 145 2.64 -3.55 16.67
CA TYR A 145 2.05 -4.69 17.37
C TYR A 145 3.09 -5.57 18.06
N ALA A 146 4.28 -5.73 17.46
CA ALA A 146 5.39 -6.47 18.06
C ALA A 146 5.92 -5.81 19.34
N ASP A 147 5.87 -4.48 19.43
CA ASP A 147 6.21 -3.74 20.65
C ASP A 147 5.16 -3.89 21.76
N TYR A 148 3.90 -4.10 21.38
CA TYR A 148 2.75 -4.17 22.30
C TYR A 148 1.86 -5.41 22.06
N PRO A 149 2.39 -6.64 22.18
CA PRO A 149 1.66 -7.87 21.90
C PRO A 149 0.59 -8.17 22.97
N ASN A 150 -0.19 -9.24 22.78
CA ASN A 150 -1.12 -9.77 23.79
C ASN A 150 -2.15 -8.74 24.33
N GLY A 151 -2.62 -7.84 23.46
CA GLY A 151 -3.61 -6.81 23.81
C GLY A 151 -3.03 -5.56 24.45
N GLN A 152 -1.69 -5.42 24.52
CA GLN A 152 -1.05 -4.25 25.09
C GLN A 152 -1.30 -2.96 24.29
N LEU A 153 -1.59 -3.05 22.99
CA LEU A 153 -2.11 -1.89 22.24
C LEU A 153 -3.33 -1.25 22.92
N GLY A 154 -4.23 -2.06 23.46
CA GLY A 154 -5.40 -1.56 24.20
C GLY A 154 -5.08 -1.21 25.66
N SER A 155 -4.34 -2.06 26.37
CA SER A 155 -4.14 -1.87 27.82
C SER A 155 -3.05 -0.86 28.18
N VAL A 156 -2.05 -0.65 27.32
CA VAL A 156 -0.93 0.26 27.55
C VAL A 156 -1.12 1.56 26.79
N LEU A 157 -1.48 1.50 25.50
CA LEU A 157 -1.67 2.69 24.67
C LEU A 157 -3.12 3.20 24.65
N GLY A 158 -4.07 2.43 25.20
CA GLY A 158 -5.49 2.80 25.20
C GLY A 158 -6.20 2.61 23.86
N LEU A 159 -5.51 2.07 22.83
CA LEU A 159 -6.05 2.02 21.47
C LEU A 159 -7.32 1.17 21.38
N PRO A 160 -8.29 1.55 20.54
CA PRO A 160 -9.58 0.87 20.44
C PRO A 160 -9.47 -0.40 19.60
N THR A 161 -8.77 -1.42 20.09
CA THR A 161 -8.53 -2.68 19.34
C THR A 161 -9.81 -3.43 18.99
N SER A 162 -10.90 -3.21 19.73
CA SER A 162 -12.23 -3.77 19.45
C SER A 162 -13.05 -2.94 18.46
N ALA A 163 -12.52 -1.82 17.94
CA ALA A 163 -13.18 -1.02 16.90
C ALA A 163 -13.10 -1.66 15.51
N GLY A 164 -12.43 -2.81 15.40
CA GLY A 164 -12.26 -3.58 14.18
C GLY A 164 -10.86 -3.41 13.58
N TYR A 165 -10.74 -3.76 12.30
CA TYR A 165 -9.48 -3.70 11.58
C TYR A 165 -9.06 -2.26 11.29
N TRP A 166 -7.75 -2.09 11.06
CA TRP A 166 -7.10 -0.84 10.70
C TRP A 166 -6.69 -0.88 9.23
N TRP A 167 -6.93 0.18 8.48
CA TRP A 167 -6.52 0.23 7.09
C TRP A 167 -5.00 0.30 6.95
N ALA A 168 -4.45 -0.42 5.97
CA ALA A 168 -3.07 -0.22 5.53
C ALA A 168 -2.99 0.67 4.28
N TYR A 169 -1.84 1.33 4.10
CA TYR A 169 -1.50 2.02 2.86
C TYR A 169 -1.01 1.08 1.78
N ASP A 170 -0.33 -0.03 2.02
CA ASP A 170 0.07 -0.98 0.97
C ASP A 170 -1.13 -1.87 0.55
N MET A 171 -1.07 -2.50 -0.62
CA MET A 171 -2.09 -3.42 -1.13
C MET A 171 -1.65 -4.87 -0.98
N MET A 172 -2.62 -5.78 -1.00
CA MET A 172 -2.31 -7.21 -1.05
C MET A 172 -2.72 -7.80 -2.39
N MET A 173 -1.95 -8.79 -2.83
CA MET A 173 -2.27 -9.56 -4.02
C MET A 173 -3.25 -10.69 -3.66
N VAL A 174 -4.43 -10.68 -4.30
CA VAL A 174 -5.44 -11.74 -4.18
C VAL A 174 -5.84 -12.20 -5.56
N SER A 175 -5.61 -13.47 -5.87
CA SER A 175 -5.99 -14.10 -7.14
C SER A 175 -5.55 -13.27 -8.37
N GLY A 176 -4.31 -12.76 -8.35
CA GLY A 176 -3.75 -11.96 -9.45
C GLY A 176 -4.34 -10.55 -9.57
N ASN A 177 -4.92 -9.99 -8.50
CA ASN A 177 -5.43 -8.62 -8.45
C ASN A 177 -4.95 -7.90 -7.19
N TRP A 178 -4.69 -6.60 -7.32
CA TRP A 178 -4.45 -5.73 -6.17
C TRP A 178 -5.75 -5.49 -5.41
N SER A 179 -5.72 -5.69 -4.10
CA SER A 179 -6.84 -5.45 -3.21
C SER A 179 -6.39 -4.60 -2.03
N ASN A 180 -7.30 -3.76 -1.51
CA ASN A 180 -7.03 -3.13 -0.23
C ASN A 180 -6.93 -4.21 0.85
N GLN A 181 -6.11 -3.92 1.86
CA GLN A 181 -5.92 -4.79 3.00
C GLN A 181 -6.12 -4.02 4.31
N ALA A 182 -6.48 -4.76 5.34
CA ALA A 182 -6.65 -4.23 6.68
C ALA A 182 -5.96 -5.14 7.70
N PHE A 183 -5.40 -4.52 8.73
CA PHE A 183 -4.63 -5.13 9.81
C PHE A 183 -5.48 -5.29 11.07
N SER A 184 -5.41 -6.45 11.71
CA SER A 184 -6.08 -6.71 12.98
C SER A 184 -5.20 -6.28 14.14
N PRO A 185 -5.59 -5.26 14.93
CA PRO A 185 -4.83 -4.86 16.11
C PRO A 185 -4.93 -5.86 17.27
N VAL A 186 -5.76 -6.90 17.14
CA VAL A 186 -5.94 -7.92 18.19
C VAL A 186 -4.88 -9.02 18.06
N ASN A 187 -4.59 -9.46 16.83
CA ASN A 187 -3.78 -10.66 16.58
C ASN A 187 -2.76 -10.50 15.44
N GLY A 188 -2.58 -9.30 14.88
CA GLY A 188 -1.61 -9.02 13.84
C GLY A 188 -1.96 -9.57 12.45
N GLN A 189 -3.14 -10.17 12.27
CA GLN A 189 -3.52 -10.78 10.99
C GLN A 189 -3.98 -9.74 9.97
N LEU A 190 -3.75 -10.06 8.70
CA LEU A 190 -4.21 -9.26 7.56
C LEU A 190 -5.48 -9.87 6.96
N MET A 191 -6.32 -9.02 6.38
CA MET A 191 -7.45 -9.45 5.57
C MET A 191 -7.56 -8.65 4.28
N GLN A 192 -8.09 -9.29 3.24
CA GLN A 192 -8.57 -8.59 2.05
C GLN A 192 -9.83 -7.82 2.41
N ALA A 193 -9.86 -6.53 2.07
CA ALA A 193 -10.99 -5.67 2.32
C ALA A 193 -11.57 -5.11 1.02
N SER A 194 -12.90 -5.20 0.89
CA SER A 194 -13.64 -4.63 -0.25
C SER A 194 -13.67 -3.10 -0.16
N SER A 195 -14.09 -2.44 -1.24
CA SER A 195 -14.28 -0.98 -1.25
C SER A 195 -15.33 -0.49 -0.25
N SER A 196 -16.36 -1.31 0.02
CA SER A 196 -17.44 -1.03 0.95
C SER A 196 -17.13 -1.39 2.40
N TYR A 197 -16.04 -2.12 2.66
CA TYR A 197 -15.60 -2.44 4.01
C TYR A 197 -15.27 -1.14 4.76
N THR A 198 -15.55 -1.07 6.06
CA THR A 198 -15.15 0.07 6.89
C THR A 198 -14.08 -0.38 7.89
N ALA A 199 -13.04 0.42 8.06
CA ALA A 199 -11.96 0.15 9.00
C ALA A 199 -11.49 1.46 9.65
N VAL A 200 -10.81 1.36 10.79
CA VAL A 200 -10.20 2.53 11.43
C VAL A 200 -9.03 3.00 10.56
N VAL A 201 -8.90 4.31 10.39
CA VAL A 201 -7.70 4.90 9.78
C VAL A 201 -6.78 5.34 10.91
N MET A 202 -5.57 4.81 10.91
CA MET A 202 -4.45 5.33 11.68
C MET A 202 -3.71 6.34 10.81
N CYS A 203 -3.13 7.36 11.43
CA CYS A 203 -2.29 8.34 10.74
C CYS A 203 -0.92 8.37 11.40
N LEU A 204 0.12 8.58 10.59
CA LEU A 204 1.48 8.82 11.01
C LEU A 204 1.70 10.31 11.27
N VAL A 205 2.75 10.63 12.02
CA VAL A 205 3.24 12.01 12.16
C VAL A 205 4.12 12.38 10.97
N GLU A 206 5.04 11.49 10.59
CA GLU A 206 5.87 11.61 9.41
C GLU A 206 5.25 10.83 8.22
N PRO A 207 5.28 11.37 6.99
CA PRO A 207 4.78 10.65 5.83
C PRO A 207 5.76 9.56 5.38
N HIS A 208 5.23 8.48 4.81
CA HIS A 208 6.03 7.60 3.99
C HIS A 208 6.33 8.24 2.64
N THR A 209 7.40 7.79 1.98
CA THR A 209 7.70 8.20 0.62
C THR A 209 6.68 7.58 -0.34
N GLU A 210 6.25 8.34 -1.34
CA GLU A 210 5.31 7.86 -2.37
C GLU A 210 6.01 7.62 -3.71
N ALA A 211 5.54 6.60 -4.43
CA ALA A 211 6.00 6.33 -5.78
C ALA A 211 5.48 7.42 -6.74
N ALA A 212 6.39 8.09 -7.44
CA ALA A 212 6.06 9.17 -8.37
C ALA A 212 6.21 8.77 -9.83
N THR A 213 7.14 7.86 -10.13
CA THR A 213 7.45 7.42 -11.49
C THR A 213 7.68 5.91 -11.56
N ILE A 214 7.34 5.33 -12.71
CA ILE A 214 7.63 3.94 -13.05
C ILE A 214 8.19 3.87 -14.46
N GLU A 215 9.26 3.10 -14.64
CA GLU A 215 9.95 2.92 -15.92
C GLU A 215 10.01 1.43 -16.27
N LEU A 216 9.96 1.11 -17.57
CA LEU A 216 10.20 -0.22 -18.10
C LEU A 216 11.31 -0.15 -19.15
N THR A 217 12.43 -0.81 -18.86
CA THR A 217 13.62 -0.77 -19.71
C THR A 217 14.15 -2.17 -20.00
N SER A 218 15.05 -2.27 -20.97
CA SER A 218 15.73 -3.51 -21.34
C SER A 218 17.14 -3.21 -21.82
N THR A 219 18.11 -4.09 -21.52
CA THR A 219 19.45 -4.03 -22.11
C THR A 219 19.46 -4.47 -23.59
N ALA A 220 18.38 -5.06 -24.08
CA ALA A 220 18.19 -5.44 -25.49
C ALA A 220 17.41 -4.38 -26.30
N GLN A 221 17.34 -3.13 -25.82
CA GLN A 221 16.69 -2.04 -26.56
C GLN A 221 17.41 -1.75 -27.89
N ASP A 222 16.63 -1.54 -28.95
CA ASP A 222 17.10 -1.26 -30.29
C ASP A 222 16.37 -0.05 -30.88
N ALA A 223 17.10 1.05 -31.06
CA ALA A 223 16.56 2.31 -31.56
C ALA A 223 16.06 2.23 -33.02
N ALA A 224 16.69 1.40 -33.86
CA ALA A 224 16.27 1.23 -35.25
C ALA A 224 14.94 0.47 -35.31
N LYS A 225 14.79 -0.57 -34.49
CA LYS A 225 13.52 -1.30 -34.36
C LYS A 225 12.43 -0.43 -33.74
N SER A 226 12.74 0.38 -32.73
CA SER A 226 11.82 1.40 -32.21
C SER A 226 11.32 2.33 -33.31
N ALA A 227 12.24 2.92 -34.11
CA ALA A 227 11.87 3.80 -35.21
C ALA A 227 10.97 3.10 -36.24
N SER A 228 11.32 1.86 -36.62
CA SER A 228 10.53 1.07 -37.57
C SER A 228 9.17 0.59 -37.02
N ASN A 229 9.02 0.53 -35.70
CA ASN A 229 7.84 0.03 -35.01
C ASN A 229 6.90 1.15 -34.52
N GLY A 230 6.97 2.35 -35.12
CA GLY A 230 6.09 3.46 -34.77
C GLY A 230 6.61 4.33 -33.63
N GLY A 231 7.90 4.26 -33.33
CA GLY A 231 8.60 5.16 -32.39
C GLY A 231 8.54 4.75 -30.93
N ARG A 232 7.78 3.71 -30.56
CA ARG A 232 7.75 3.21 -29.19
C ARG A 232 9.08 2.51 -28.84
N PRO A 233 9.64 2.70 -27.63
CA PRO A 233 10.78 1.91 -27.16
C PRO A 233 10.56 0.42 -27.42
N SER A 234 11.55 -0.25 -28.00
CA SER A 234 11.45 -1.64 -28.45
C SER A 234 12.72 -2.38 -28.04
N ALA A 235 12.55 -3.55 -27.42
CA ALA A 235 13.61 -4.49 -27.11
C ALA A 235 13.51 -5.71 -28.03
N VAL A 236 14.64 -6.22 -28.50
CA VAL A 236 14.66 -7.17 -29.62
C VAL A 236 15.54 -8.37 -29.29
N ALA A 237 15.03 -9.56 -29.57
CA ALA A 237 15.79 -10.80 -29.53
C ALA A 237 15.39 -11.71 -30.70
N LYS A 238 16.14 -12.79 -30.93
CA LYS A 238 15.74 -13.82 -31.88
C LYS A 238 14.73 -14.77 -31.24
N LYS A 239 13.91 -15.41 -32.06
CA LYS A 239 13.10 -16.55 -31.62
C LYS A 239 13.96 -17.58 -30.88
N GLY A 240 13.57 -17.92 -29.66
CA GLY A 240 14.28 -18.86 -28.78
C GLY A 240 15.26 -18.20 -27.80
N GLU A 241 15.52 -16.90 -27.91
CA GLU A 241 16.27 -16.11 -26.92
C GLU A 241 15.31 -15.43 -25.92
N THR A 242 15.87 -14.90 -24.84
CA THR A 242 15.14 -14.12 -23.83
C THR A 242 15.44 -12.62 -23.96
N ILE A 243 14.46 -11.79 -23.60
CA ILE A 243 14.63 -10.35 -23.43
C ILE A 243 14.65 -10.03 -21.92
N PRO A 244 15.76 -9.47 -21.38
CA PRO A 244 15.80 -9.02 -20.00
C PRO A 244 15.04 -7.70 -19.85
N LEU A 245 14.13 -7.62 -18.88
CA LEU A 245 13.39 -6.41 -18.55
C LEU A 245 13.73 -5.92 -17.15
N THR A 246 13.71 -4.61 -16.96
CA THR A 246 13.87 -3.97 -15.66
C THR A 246 12.76 -2.95 -15.46
N VAL A 247 11.95 -3.16 -14.42
CA VAL A 247 11.03 -2.19 -13.85
C VAL A 247 11.80 -1.37 -12.83
N THR A 248 11.71 -0.04 -12.90
CA THR A 248 12.31 0.87 -11.90
C THR A 248 11.23 1.81 -11.39
N VAL A 249 11.11 1.94 -10.07
CA VAL A 249 10.18 2.87 -9.42
C VAL A 249 10.97 3.88 -8.60
N ARG A 250 10.59 5.17 -8.70
CA ARG A 250 11.25 6.25 -7.96
C ARG A 250 10.25 7.21 -7.34
N ASP A 251 10.67 7.87 -6.27
CA ASP A 251 9.93 8.96 -5.66
C ASP A 251 10.04 10.25 -6.49
N SER A 252 9.42 11.32 -5.99
CA SER A 252 9.45 12.63 -6.65
C SER A 252 10.82 13.32 -6.64
N ALA A 253 11.72 12.88 -5.76
CA ALA A 253 13.11 13.33 -5.70
C ALA A 253 14.06 12.49 -6.57
N GLY A 254 13.57 11.41 -7.20
CA GLY A 254 14.34 10.50 -8.04
C GLY A 254 15.02 9.36 -7.28
N ASN A 255 14.80 9.23 -5.96
CA ASN A 255 15.35 8.14 -5.17
C ASN A 255 14.62 6.83 -5.48
N PRO A 256 15.30 5.67 -5.42
CA PRO A 256 14.65 4.39 -5.63
C PRO A 256 13.57 4.11 -4.58
N MET A 257 12.42 3.59 -5.02
CA MET A 257 11.29 3.25 -4.15
C MET A 257 11.23 1.74 -3.89
N PRO A 258 11.67 1.27 -2.72
CA PRO A 258 11.63 -0.14 -2.40
C PRO A 258 10.20 -0.63 -2.18
N TYR A 259 9.97 -1.91 -2.48
CA TYR A 259 8.69 -2.60 -2.24
C TYR A 259 7.48 -1.94 -2.91
N ALA A 260 7.71 -1.16 -3.96
CA ALA A 260 6.66 -0.53 -4.72
C ALA A 260 5.88 -1.57 -5.55
N GLU A 261 4.57 -1.50 -5.44
CA GLU A 261 3.62 -2.43 -6.04
C GLU A 261 3.28 -2.03 -7.48
N PHE A 262 3.40 -2.98 -8.42
CA PHE A 262 3.09 -2.74 -9.82
C PHE A 262 2.41 -3.93 -10.50
N THR A 263 1.82 -3.65 -11.66
CA THR A 263 1.27 -4.64 -12.58
C THR A 263 2.03 -4.56 -13.91
N LEU A 264 2.53 -5.69 -14.40
CA LEU A 264 3.05 -5.85 -15.77
C LEU A 264 1.95 -6.50 -16.61
N THR A 265 1.46 -5.78 -17.62
CA THR A 265 0.36 -6.20 -18.47
C THR A 265 0.85 -6.39 -19.90
N ARG A 266 0.42 -7.48 -20.54
CA ARG A 266 0.58 -7.69 -21.97
C ARG A 266 -0.56 -7.02 -22.72
N GLU A 267 -0.22 -6.18 -23.69
CA GLU A 267 -1.17 -5.56 -24.59
C GLU A 267 -1.41 -6.43 -25.84
N THR A 268 -2.13 -5.88 -26.81
CA THR A 268 -2.39 -6.52 -28.10
C THR A 268 -1.10 -6.70 -28.91
N THR A 269 -0.81 -7.94 -29.29
CA THR A 269 0.34 -8.29 -30.14
C THR A 269 0.03 -8.00 -31.60
N LEU A 270 1.03 -7.46 -32.31
CA LEU A 270 0.93 -7.12 -33.72
C LEU A 270 1.99 -7.85 -34.54
N ASP A 271 1.64 -8.18 -35.78
CA ASP A 271 2.63 -8.48 -36.81
C ASP A 271 3.25 -7.20 -37.38
N ARG A 272 4.12 -7.34 -38.40
CA ARG A 272 4.81 -6.18 -39.00
C ARG A 272 3.87 -5.27 -39.77
N SER A 273 2.81 -5.85 -40.36
CA SER A 273 1.74 -5.14 -41.05
C SER A 273 0.75 -4.46 -40.10
N LYS A 274 0.99 -4.52 -38.78
CA LYS A 274 0.14 -3.99 -37.72
C LYS A 274 -1.21 -4.71 -37.61
N ALA A 275 -1.32 -5.93 -38.13
CA ALA A 275 -2.48 -6.77 -37.89
C ALA A 275 -2.36 -7.44 -36.51
N THR A 276 -3.50 -7.55 -35.82
CA THR A 276 -3.58 -8.22 -34.53
C THR A 276 -3.34 -9.72 -34.70
N VAL A 277 -2.47 -10.25 -33.83
CA VAL A 277 -2.28 -11.69 -33.66
C VAL A 277 -2.85 -12.10 -32.31
N ASN A 278 -3.58 -13.21 -32.28
CA ASN A 278 -4.17 -13.81 -31.07
C ASN A 278 -4.21 -15.33 -31.24
N THR A 279 -3.04 -15.95 -31.12
CA THR A 279 -2.80 -17.39 -31.33
C THR A 279 -1.63 -17.77 -30.43
N SER A 280 -1.42 -19.04 -30.10
CA SER A 280 -0.29 -19.44 -29.22
C SER A 280 1.11 -18.97 -29.65
N ALA A 281 1.30 -18.48 -30.88
CA ALA A 281 2.53 -17.80 -31.31
C ALA A 281 2.83 -16.50 -30.53
N ASP A 282 1.82 -15.85 -29.97
CA ASP A 282 1.92 -14.56 -29.29
C ASP A 282 2.03 -14.66 -27.76
N ASP A 283 1.96 -15.88 -27.21
CA ASP A 283 2.10 -16.17 -25.78
C ASP A 283 3.49 -15.78 -25.28
N LEU A 284 3.54 -14.92 -24.25
CA LEU A 284 4.79 -14.58 -23.57
C LEU A 284 4.97 -15.42 -22.32
N THR A 285 6.15 -16.01 -22.13
CA THR A 285 6.57 -16.55 -20.84
C THR A 285 7.42 -15.51 -20.11
N VAL A 286 7.04 -15.17 -18.88
CA VAL A 286 7.74 -14.20 -18.03
C VAL A 286 8.28 -14.91 -16.80
N THR A 287 9.61 -14.89 -16.66
CA THR A 287 10.35 -15.42 -15.51
C THR A 287 10.82 -14.26 -14.66
N ALA A 288 10.40 -14.20 -13.39
CA ALA A 288 10.87 -13.21 -12.45
C ALA A 288 12.25 -13.60 -11.90
N LEU A 289 13.15 -12.62 -11.80
CA LEU A 289 14.51 -12.83 -11.30
C LEU A 289 14.68 -12.21 -9.89
N VAL A 290 14.64 -10.89 -9.80
CA VAL A 290 14.91 -10.15 -8.56
C VAL A 290 13.93 -8.98 -8.45
N PRO A 291 13.18 -8.82 -7.34
CA PRO A 291 12.98 -9.83 -6.29
C PRO A 291 12.22 -11.04 -6.82
N ALA A 292 12.12 -12.09 -6.01
CA ALA A 292 11.39 -13.32 -6.36
C ALA A 292 9.88 -13.05 -6.45
N ASN A 293 9.43 -12.62 -7.64
CA ASN A 293 8.02 -12.52 -7.99
C ASN A 293 7.53 -13.85 -8.62
N THR A 294 6.24 -13.98 -8.84
CA THR A 294 5.66 -15.20 -9.42
C THR A 294 5.84 -15.22 -10.94
N ASN A 295 6.42 -16.28 -11.48
CA ASN A 295 6.48 -16.51 -12.93
C ASN A 295 5.08 -16.57 -13.54
N SER A 296 4.92 -16.13 -14.78
CA SER A 296 3.62 -16.13 -15.45
C SER A 296 3.72 -16.41 -16.95
N VAL A 297 2.62 -16.91 -17.51
CA VAL A 297 2.41 -16.95 -18.96
C VAL A 297 1.34 -15.92 -19.30
N LEU A 298 1.70 -14.94 -20.12
CA LEU A 298 0.81 -13.90 -20.61
C LEU A 298 0.28 -14.33 -21.98
N ALA A 299 -0.76 -15.16 -21.98
CA ALA A 299 -1.29 -15.84 -23.18
C ALA A 299 -2.30 -15.03 -24.00
N ALA A 300 -2.67 -13.83 -23.55
CA ALA A 300 -3.67 -13.00 -24.21
C ALA A 300 -3.45 -11.52 -23.91
N SER A 301 -4.09 -10.65 -24.70
CA SER A 301 -4.14 -9.22 -24.39
C SER A 301 -4.90 -9.01 -23.07
N GLY A 302 -4.36 -8.17 -22.19
CA GLY A 302 -4.84 -7.97 -20.82
C GLY A 302 -4.34 -8.99 -19.81
N ALA A 303 -3.61 -10.04 -20.21
CA ALA A 303 -2.96 -10.94 -19.28
C ALA A 303 -1.88 -10.17 -18.48
N LYS A 304 -1.78 -10.46 -17.19
CA LYS A 304 -0.94 -9.70 -16.28
C LYS A 304 -0.12 -10.56 -15.33
N LEU A 305 0.99 -9.98 -14.89
CA LEU A 305 1.79 -10.37 -13.76
C LEU A 305 1.74 -9.23 -12.74
N ILE A 306 1.65 -9.57 -11.47
CA ILE A 306 1.71 -8.60 -10.38
C ILE A 306 3.02 -8.80 -9.64
N GLY A 307 3.69 -7.70 -9.27
CA GLY A 307 4.97 -7.77 -8.58
C GLY A 307 5.26 -6.57 -7.70
N THR A 308 6.38 -6.68 -6.97
CA THR A 308 6.93 -5.62 -6.13
C THR A 308 8.40 -5.38 -6.49
N THR A 309 8.88 -4.15 -6.27
CA THR A 309 10.31 -3.83 -6.40
C THR A 309 11.10 -4.33 -5.19
N GLY A 310 12.39 -4.61 -5.39
CA GLY A 310 13.33 -4.93 -4.32
C GLY A 310 13.76 -3.68 -3.55
N SER A 311 14.69 -3.84 -2.62
CA SER A 311 15.22 -2.76 -1.79
C SER A 311 15.91 -1.63 -2.58
N ASP A 312 16.29 -1.89 -3.83
CA ASP A 312 16.92 -0.93 -4.76
C ASP A 312 15.91 -0.25 -5.69
N GLY A 313 14.62 -0.43 -5.44
CA GLY A 313 13.53 0.13 -6.25
C GLY A 313 13.39 -0.48 -7.63
N LYS A 314 13.92 -1.69 -7.87
CA LYS A 314 13.83 -2.38 -9.16
C LYS A 314 13.20 -3.76 -9.08
N ALA A 315 12.65 -4.20 -10.21
CA ALA A 315 12.28 -5.60 -10.43
C ALA A 315 12.73 -6.06 -11.83
N THR A 316 13.41 -7.19 -11.92
CA THR A 316 13.98 -7.72 -13.17
C THR A 316 13.31 -9.01 -13.61
N PHE A 317 13.12 -9.15 -14.91
CA PHE A 317 12.44 -10.28 -15.54
C PHE A 317 13.19 -10.76 -16.78
N GLU A 318 13.00 -12.02 -17.14
CA GLU A 318 13.27 -12.52 -18.49
C GLU A 318 11.95 -12.85 -19.18
N VAL A 319 11.80 -12.35 -20.39
CA VAL A 319 10.64 -12.63 -21.25
C VAL A 319 11.10 -13.50 -22.41
N SER A 320 10.27 -14.44 -22.85
CA SER A 320 10.47 -15.19 -24.10
C SER A 320 9.16 -15.38 -24.85
N GLN A 321 9.24 -15.53 -26.18
CA GLN A 321 8.12 -15.83 -27.07
C GLN A 321 8.49 -16.98 -28.02
N ASN A 322 8.63 -18.19 -27.50
CA ASN A 322 9.24 -19.30 -28.23
C ASN A 322 8.43 -19.80 -29.44
N ALA A 323 7.12 -19.54 -29.46
CA ALA A 323 6.24 -19.89 -30.58
C ALA A 323 6.11 -18.77 -31.63
N THR A 324 6.76 -17.62 -31.43
CA THR A 324 6.63 -16.42 -32.28
C THR A 324 6.84 -16.69 -33.76
N THR A 325 6.11 -15.92 -34.57
CA THR A 325 6.25 -15.85 -36.03
C THR A 325 6.92 -14.56 -36.48
N GLY A 326 7.45 -13.74 -35.56
CA GLY A 326 8.02 -12.43 -35.90
C GLY A 326 7.13 -11.28 -35.43
N LEU A 327 6.82 -11.23 -34.13
CA LEU A 327 5.78 -10.38 -33.57
C LEU A 327 6.35 -9.26 -32.69
N ALA A 328 5.57 -8.17 -32.57
CA ALA A 328 5.79 -7.09 -31.62
C ALA A 328 4.68 -7.11 -30.57
N THR A 329 5.04 -7.36 -29.32
CA THR A 329 4.10 -7.42 -28.19
C THR A 329 4.40 -6.30 -27.20
N PRO A 330 3.50 -5.34 -27.00
CA PRO A 330 3.70 -4.33 -25.98
C PRO A 330 3.50 -4.88 -24.57
N LEU A 331 4.39 -4.47 -23.68
CA LEU A 331 4.28 -4.69 -22.24
C LEU A 331 4.16 -3.33 -21.55
N THR A 332 3.10 -3.16 -20.76
CA THR A 332 2.86 -1.95 -19.96
C THR A 332 3.06 -2.28 -18.49
N VAL A 333 3.86 -1.49 -17.78
CA VAL A 333 3.90 -1.50 -16.32
C VAL A 333 3.10 -0.34 -15.76
N THR A 334 2.42 -0.57 -14.64
CA THR A 334 1.56 0.42 -14.00
C THR A 334 1.65 0.28 -12.48
N LEU A 335 1.73 1.40 -11.74
CA LEU A 335 1.70 1.37 -10.28
C LEU A 335 0.33 0.91 -9.75
N ALA A 336 0.32 0.17 -8.64
CA ALA A 336 -0.91 -0.40 -8.08
C ALA A 336 -1.88 0.69 -7.57
N ARG A 337 -1.35 1.70 -6.87
CA ARG A 337 -2.15 2.76 -6.24
C ARG A 337 -2.43 3.98 -7.11
N ASP A 338 -1.56 4.25 -8.08
CA ASP A 338 -1.74 5.32 -9.06
C ASP A 338 -1.56 4.76 -10.46
N THR A 339 -2.67 4.28 -11.02
CA THR A 339 -2.65 3.66 -12.36
C THR A 339 -2.42 4.66 -13.49
N THR A 340 -2.39 5.96 -13.20
CA THR A 340 -2.00 6.98 -14.18
C THR A 340 -0.49 6.99 -14.44
N LYS A 341 0.31 6.39 -13.54
CA LYS A 341 1.74 6.19 -13.71
C LYS A 341 1.97 4.87 -14.43
N ALA A 342 2.38 4.95 -15.69
CA ALA A 342 2.66 3.79 -16.51
C ALA A 342 3.82 4.03 -17.47
N ALA A 343 4.46 2.94 -17.90
CA ALA A 343 5.45 2.93 -18.97
C ALA A 343 5.25 1.70 -19.86
N THR A 344 5.48 1.85 -21.17
CA THR A 344 5.29 0.78 -22.14
C THR A 344 6.57 0.56 -22.95
N LEU A 345 6.92 -0.71 -23.15
CA LEU A 345 8.03 -1.18 -23.98
C LEU A 345 7.50 -2.30 -24.89
N ASP A 346 7.84 -2.26 -26.18
CA ASP A 346 7.55 -3.38 -27.07
C ASP A 346 8.66 -4.44 -26.95
N VAL A 347 8.27 -5.70 -26.79
CA VAL A 347 9.17 -6.84 -26.95
C VAL A 347 8.98 -7.43 -28.34
N ILE A 348 10.08 -7.53 -29.10
CA ILE A 348 10.09 -7.99 -30.48
C ILE A 348 10.94 -9.25 -30.57
N TYR A 349 10.33 -10.33 -31.04
CA TYR A 349 11.07 -11.55 -31.37
C TYR A 349 11.11 -11.70 -32.87
N THR A 350 12.33 -11.77 -33.40
CA THR A 350 12.57 -11.86 -34.84
C THR A 350 12.70 -13.31 -35.29
N VAL A 351 12.28 -13.60 -36.52
CA VAL A 351 12.41 -14.93 -37.15
C VAL A 351 13.35 -14.91 -38.34
N ILE A 352 14.03 -16.03 -38.61
CA ILE A 352 14.96 -16.15 -39.74
C ILE A 352 14.25 -16.23 -41.09
N THR A 353 12.99 -16.67 -41.10
CA THR A 353 12.17 -16.85 -42.31
C THR A 353 11.63 -15.54 -42.90
N SER A 354 12.03 -14.38 -42.37
CA SER A 354 11.61 -13.08 -42.87
C SER A 354 12.80 -12.14 -43.08
N PRO A 355 12.83 -11.37 -44.18
CA PRO A 355 13.84 -10.35 -44.40
C PRO A 355 13.71 -9.21 -43.38
N ASP A 356 14.84 -8.64 -42.99
CA ASP A 356 14.82 -7.40 -42.21
C ASP A 356 14.62 -6.17 -43.13
N SER A 357 13.46 -6.11 -43.77
CA SER A 357 13.06 -5.03 -44.69
C SER A 357 11.69 -4.47 -44.31
N PRO A 358 11.46 -3.14 -44.41
CA PRO A 358 10.17 -2.51 -44.14
C PRO A 358 8.97 -3.11 -44.90
N SER A 359 9.19 -3.85 -45.99
CA SER A 359 8.17 -4.45 -46.84
C SER A 359 7.75 -5.88 -46.49
N GLY A 360 8.29 -6.49 -45.42
CA GLY A 360 7.90 -7.84 -44.99
C GLY A 360 6.61 -7.88 -44.16
N GLU A 361 5.91 -9.01 -44.14
CA GLU A 361 4.67 -9.20 -43.34
C GLU A 361 4.95 -9.54 -41.85
N ILE A 362 6.16 -10.03 -41.53
CA ILE A 362 6.60 -10.40 -40.17
C ILE A 362 8.01 -9.86 -39.85
N LEU A 363 8.38 -9.70 -38.57
CA LEU A 363 9.68 -9.14 -38.15
C LEU A 363 10.83 -10.15 -38.30
N GLY A 364 11.84 -9.77 -39.08
CA GLY A 364 12.92 -10.64 -39.54
C GLY A 364 14.32 -10.31 -39.03
N THR A 365 15.24 -11.27 -39.19
CA THR A 365 16.71 -11.11 -38.96
C THR A 365 17.56 -11.44 -40.18
N HIS A 366 16.96 -11.83 -41.30
CA HIS A 366 17.72 -12.27 -42.45
C HIS A 366 18.44 -11.08 -43.10
N ALA A 367 19.75 -10.95 -42.84
CA ALA A 367 20.64 -10.06 -43.59
C ALA A 367 20.77 -10.58 -45.02
N GLY A 368 20.61 -9.71 -46.01
CA GLY A 368 20.63 -10.05 -47.44
C GLY A 368 21.97 -10.51 -48.01
N HIS A 369 22.71 -11.38 -47.31
CA HIS A 369 23.94 -11.99 -47.80
C HIS A 369 23.79 -13.51 -47.87
N LEU A 370 23.29 -13.99 -49.01
CA LEU A 370 23.48 -15.36 -49.43
C LEU A 370 24.94 -15.51 -49.87
N TYR A 371 25.77 -16.18 -49.08
CA TYR A 371 27.02 -16.72 -49.60
C TYR A 371 26.69 -18.01 -50.36
N GLN A 372 26.74 -17.95 -51.70
CA GLN A 372 26.74 -19.13 -52.54
C GLN A 372 28.19 -19.62 -52.71
N LEU A 373 28.48 -20.83 -52.23
CA LEU A 373 29.57 -21.65 -52.75
C LEU A 373 29.21 -22.04 -54.20
N ASP A 374 30.20 -22.02 -55.08
CA ASP A 374 30.15 -22.32 -56.53
C ASP A 374 29.68 -21.19 -57.48
N GLY A 375 30.44 -20.10 -57.49
CA GLY A 375 31.04 -19.64 -58.75
C GLY A 375 30.15 -19.02 -59.84
N ARG A 376 28.94 -18.51 -59.55
CA ARG A 376 28.19 -17.67 -60.51
C ARG A 376 27.74 -16.36 -59.88
N HIS A 377 28.11 -15.25 -60.55
CA HIS A 377 27.76 -13.90 -60.14
C HIS A 377 26.25 -13.63 -60.26
N LEU A 378 25.63 -13.14 -59.19
CA LEU A 378 24.37 -12.41 -59.23
C LEU A 378 24.62 -10.99 -58.71
N GLN A 379 24.56 -10.01 -59.62
CA GLN A 379 24.44 -8.60 -59.28
C GLN A 379 22.95 -8.31 -59.02
N THR A 380 22.61 -7.80 -57.83
CA THR A 380 21.33 -7.14 -57.60
C THR A 380 21.59 -5.67 -57.33
N THR A 381 21.31 -4.82 -58.31
CA THR A 381 21.14 -3.39 -58.10
C THR A 381 19.78 -3.13 -57.49
N ALA A 382 19.75 -2.39 -56.38
CA ALA A 382 18.54 -1.88 -55.78
C ALA A 382 17.84 -0.91 -56.74
N ALA A 383 16.82 -1.39 -57.45
CA ALA A 383 15.75 -0.55 -58.01
C ALA A 383 14.64 -1.45 -58.59
N GLU A 384 13.41 -1.07 -58.26
CA GLU A 384 12.17 -1.34 -58.97
C GLU A 384 11.37 -2.62 -58.69
N SER A 385 10.11 -2.30 -58.41
CA SER A 385 8.93 -3.12 -58.24
C SER A 385 8.62 -4.05 -59.43
N ARG A 386 7.95 -5.16 -59.07
CA ARG A 386 7.06 -6.03 -59.88
C ARG A 386 7.65 -7.37 -60.35
N ASN A 387 6.98 -8.42 -59.87
CA ASN A 387 6.71 -9.70 -60.52
C ASN A 387 7.28 -9.86 -61.95
N GLN A 388 8.25 -10.76 -62.13
CA GLN A 388 8.07 -12.03 -62.82
C GLN A 388 9.38 -12.83 -62.82
N LEU A 389 9.33 -14.06 -62.29
CA LEU A 389 10.34 -15.09 -62.51
C LEU A 389 10.25 -15.54 -63.98
N ARG A 390 11.36 -15.48 -64.73
CA ARG A 390 11.55 -16.33 -65.92
C ARG A 390 12.85 -17.10 -65.77
N LEU A 391 12.76 -18.43 -65.80
CA LEU A 391 13.89 -19.30 -66.08
C LEU A 391 14.23 -19.19 -67.57
N ILE A 392 15.53 -19.10 -67.88
CA ILE A 392 16.09 -19.42 -69.18
C ILE A 392 17.28 -20.34 -68.89
N ASP A 393 17.34 -21.44 -69.63
CA ASP A 393 18.23 -22.62 -69.42
C ASP A 393 19.72 -22.30 -69.24
#